data_AF-A0A5E4ZK68-F1
#
_entry.id   AF-A0A5E4ZK68-F1
#
_cell.length_a   1.000
_cell.length_b   1.000
_cell.length_c   1.000
_cell.angle_alpha   90.00
_cell.angle_beta   90.00
_cell.angle_gamma   90.00
#
_symmetry.space_group_name_H-M   'P 1'
#
loop_
_entity.id
_entity.type
_entity.pdbx_description
1 polymer ?
#
loop_
_entity_poly.entity_id
_entity_poly.type
_entity_poly.pdbx_seq_one_letter_code
_entity_poly.pdbx_strand_id
1 'polypeptide(L)'
;MTIPPNSLLNGPNLPIASLPGHHFSDRRLGELSRFNSTIAENARPPDSVFLAFLNNFTHMGPVDIIRDCFSSGGKKSEVLSRLARCHVATSSAGRDFLVCRDMLRQVNQDAWELLRGLTPAARETMLKGATLGARDLIVLTFPDYELRMPLESDCFGDGDGALSEAESRQLMMKRDDTDRTLIGNFAREQKRSHAGYYDSGVLRAWSSFLERCRGQMPIESFGGRDTFEALALAYRAVARGAATQANHAGIPLVSALRISAKLFDAADKPKASGLVWRDIAKHHHEAGETSWKIDALNRAGAKLSLAADLFLTLTQEGKAKECLEMAFDVYRESGNLAQTIRTGMALYERHIGSNFQSEARAVAAVVANTARRMGDSAGFRRWNALATQGLPVNDGVLGATTSTPPFESGVAPESL
;
A
#
# COMPACT_ATOMS: atom_id res chain seq x y z
N MET A 1 -0.30 58.66 26.79
CA MET A 1 -0.89 57.39 26.34
C MET A 1 0.08 56.28 26.65
N THR A 2 -0.16 55.58 27.74
CA THR A 2 0.61 54.42 28.21
C THR A 2 0.11 53.17 27.48
N ILE A 3 0.99 52.55 26.69
CA ILE A 3 0.73 51.23 26.10
C ILE A 3 0.83 50.21 27.25
N PRO A 4 -0.20 49.39 27.50
CA PRO A 4 -0.13 48.43 28.60
C PRO A 4 0.88 47.33 28.24
N PRO A 5 1.81 46.99 29.16
CA PRO A 5 2.69 45.84 28.98
C PRO A 5 1.92 44.56 29.35
N ASN A 6 2.21 43.48 28.62
CA ASN A 6 1.90 42.09 28.95
C ASN A 6 0.45 41.61 28.76
N SER A 7 0.11 41.28 27.51
CA SER A 7 -0.80 40.17 27.16
C SER A 7 -0.05 38.96 26.56
N LEU A 8 1.29 38.93 26.66
CA LEU A 8 2.19 37.97 25.99
C LEU A 8 2.36 36.60 26.69
N LEU A 9 1.56 36.25 27.70
CA LEU A 9 1.88 35.12 28.60
C LEU A 9 0.89 33.94 28.62
N ASN A 10 -0.19 33.94 27.84
CA ASN A 10 -1.25 32.93 27.98
C ASN A 10 -1.46 32.03 26.74
N GLY A 11 -0.41 31.79 25.95
CA GLY A 11 -0.45 30.73 24.93
C GLY A 11 -0.12 29.36 25.55
N PRO A 12 -0.56 28.23 24.96
CA PRO A 12 0.06 26.94 25.23
C PRO A 12 1.55 27.00 24.86
N ASN A 13 2.39 26.13 25.44
CA ASN A 13 3.83 26.06 25.14
C ASN A 13 4.06 25.18 23.90
N LEU A 14 4.82 25.66 22.91
CA LEU A 14 5.37 24.82 21.86
C LEU A 14 6.29 23.79 22.51
N PRO A 15 6.03 22.50 22.32
CA PRO A 15 6.69 21.47 23.09
C PRO A 15 8.06 21.08 22.50
N ILE A 16 8.83 22.06 22.06
CA ILE A 16 10.21 21.89 21.59
C ILE A 16 11.14 22.38 22.68
N ALA A 17 11.87 21.45 23.30
CA ALA A 17 12.71 21.71 24.47
C ALA A 17 13.80 22.77 24.20
N SER A 18 14.23 22.89 22.94
CA SER A 18 15.28 23.82 22.51
C SER A 18 14.78 25.21 22.10
N LEU A 19 13.45 25.47 22.10
CA LEU A 19 12.89 26.74 21.62
C LEU A 19 12.90 27.83 22.72
N PRO A 20 13.60 28.97 22.51
CA PRO A 20 13.56 30.11 23.42
C PRO A 20 12.25 30.90 23.27
N GLY A 21 11.52 31.06 24.38
CA GLY A 21 10.19 31.69 24.38
C GLY A 21 9.16 30.73 23.81
N HIS A 22 8.58 29.93 24.70
CA HIS A 22 7.78 28.75 24.38
C HIS A 22 6.43 29.04 23.71
N HIS A 23 6.08 30.27 23.34
CA HIS A 23 4.77 30.59 22.77
C HIS A 23 4.87 31.16 21.36
N PHE A 24 3.93 30.77 20.49
CA PHE A 24 3.65 31.56 19.29
C PHE A 24 2.95 32.86 19.68
N SER A 25 3.29 33.94 18.97
CA SER A 25 2.54 35.19 19.08
C SER A 25 1.19 35.08 18.37
N ASP A 26 0.21 35.88 18.79
CA ASP A 26 -1.12 35.94 18.16
C ASP A 26 -1.02 36.18 16.64
N ARG A 27 -0.03 36.98 16.21
CA ARG A 27 0.28 37.17 14.79
C ARG A 27 0.55 35.84 14.09
N ARG A 28 1.42 34.99 14.64
CA ARG A 28 1.77 33.70 13.99
C ARG A 28 0.59 32.73 13.99
N LEU A 29 -0.19 32.72 15.07
CA LEU A 29 -1.41 31.93 15.14
C LEU A 29 -2.44 32.39 14.09
N GLY A 30 -2.56 33.71 13.88
CA GLY A 30 -3.37 34.29 12.82
C GLY A 30 -2.90 33.91 11.41
N GLU A 31 -1.60 33.93 11.14
CA GLU A 31 -1.04 33.48 9.86
C GLU A 31 -1.25 31.98 9.62
N LEU A 32 -1.09 31.14 10.66
CA LEU A 32 -1.35 29.71 10.59
C LEU A 32 -2.83 29.42 10.29
N SER A 33 -3.74 30.05 11.04
CA SER A 33 -5.18 29.89 10.83
C SER A 33 -5.60 30.32 9.42
N ARG A 34 -5.11 31.48 8.96
CA ARG A 34 -5.37 31.97 7.59
C ARG A 34 -4.87 31.00 6.53
N PHE A 35 -3.66 30.47 6.69
CA PHE A 35 -3.10 29.49 5.77
C PHE A 35 -3.95 28.21 5.75
N ASN A 36 -4.30 27.66 6.91
CA ASN A 36 -5.13 26.47 7.04
C ASN A 36 -6.49 26.63 6.37
N SER A 37 -7.18 27.75 6.61
CA SER A 37 -8.46 28.06 5.95
C SER A 37 -8.30 28.11 4.43
N THR A 38 -7.26 28.78 3.94
CA THR A 38 -7.02 28.91 2.48
C THR A 38 -6.77 27.55 1.83
N ILE A 39 -6.01 26.67 2.48
CA ILE A 39 -5.71 25.31 1.98
C ILE A 39 -6.96 24.41 2.05
N ALA A 40 -7.80 24.57 3.08
CA ALA A 40 -9.04 23.81 3.21
C ALA A 40 -10.08 24.19 2.13
N GLU A 41 -10.16 25.47 1.78
CA GLU A 41 -11.09 25.99 0.78
C GLU A 41 -10.62 25.77 -0.66
N ASN A 42 -9.31 25.73 -0.89
CA ASN A 42 -8.73 25.61 -2.22
C ASN A 42 -7.67 24.50 -2.27
N ALA A 43 -8.00 23.39 -2.93
CA ALA A 43 -7.10 22.25 -3.06
C ALA A 43 -5.78 22.56 -3.80
N ARG A 44 -5.73 23.63 -4.60
CA ARG A 44 -4.54 24.11 -5.32
C ARG A 44 -4.46 25.64 -5.26
N PRO A 45 -4.08 26.22 -4.11
CA PRO A 45 -3.89 27.65 -4.02
C PRO A 45 -2.65 28.07 -4.85
N PRO A 46 -2.55 29.35 -5.24
CA PRO A 46 -1.39 29.85 -5.96
C PRO A 46 -0.13 29.85 -5.09
N ASP A 47 1.04 29.72 -5.71
CA ASP A 47 2.37 29.72 -5.06
C ASP A 47 2.60 30.88 -4.09
N SER A 48 1.96 32.03 -4.36
CA SER A 48 2.04 33.22 -3.50
C SER A 48 1.49 32.96 -2.09
N VAL A 49 0.54 32.05 -1.91
CA VAL A 49 0.00 31.67 -0.59
C VAL A 49 1.08 30.94 0.23
N PHE A 50 1.80 29.99 -0.38
CA PHE A 50 2.88 29.28 0.30
C PHE A 50 4.04 30.20 0.63
N LEU A 51 4.46 31.06 -0.32
CA LEU A 51 5.51 32.06 -0.09
C LEU A 51 5.13 33.05 1.02
N ALA A 52 3.89 33.55 1.01
CA ALA A 52 3.41 34.46 2.04
C ALA A 52 3.42 33.80 3.42
N PHE A 53 2.96 32.55 3.53
CA PHE A 53 3.00 31.81 4.79
C PHE A 53 4.44 31.59 5.28
N LEU A 54 5.32 31.08 4.42
CA LEU A 54 6.73 30.85 4.78
C LEU A 54 7.41 32.15 5.26
N ASN A 55 7.15 33.28 4.62
CA ASN A 55 7.72 34.56 5.00
C ASN A 55 7.10 35.13 6.29
N ASN A 56 5.76 35.14 6.38
CA ASN A 56 5.06 35.81 7.47
C ASN A 56 5.13 35.03 8.78
N PHE A 57 5.10 33.69 8.72
CA PHE A 57 5.17 32.82 9.89
C PHE A 57 6.57 32.84 10.52
N THR A 58 7.61 32.83 9.69
CA THR A 58 9.01 32.84 10.14
C THR A 58 9.50 34.23 10.54
N HIS A 59 8.81 35.29 10.10
CA HIS A 59 9.19 36.66 10.39
C HIS A 59 9.37 36.91 11.89
N MET A 60 10.49 37.54 12.24
CA MET A 60 10.83 37.96 13.60
C MET A 60 11.01 39.47 13.63
N GLY A 61 10.53 40.12 14.69
CA GLY A 61 10.76 41.55 14.88
C GLY A 61 12.26 41.84 15.07
N PRO A 62 12.75 43.05 14.76
CA PRO A 62 14.19 43.36 14.84
C PRO A 62 14.84 43.03 16.19
N VAL A 63 14.14 43.33 17.29
CA VAL A 63 14.58 43.02 18.66
C VAL A 63 14.63 41.51 18.92
N ASP A 64 13.67 40.76 18.40
CA ASP A 64 13.62 39.30 18.52
C ASP A 64 14.75 38.63 17.73
N ILE A 65 15.11 39.16 16.55
CA ILE A 65 16.25 38.69 15.74
C ILE A 65 17.55 38.89 16.52
N ILE A 66 17.78 40.10 17.03
CA ILE A 66 18.98 40.40 17.83
C ILE A 66 19.04 39.45 19.03
N ARG A 67 17.94 39.30 19.79
CA ARG A 67 17.90 38.38 20.93
C ARG A 67 18.18 36.93 20.49
N ASP A 68 17.61 36.45 19.39
CA ASP A 68 17.85 35.09 18.93
C ASP A 68 19.30 34.86 18.49
N CYS A 69 19.89 35.81 17.77
CA CYS A 69 21.29 35.74 17.37
C CYS A 69 22.24 35.71 18.57
N PHE A 70 22.04 36.59 19.55
CA PHE A 70 22.97 36.74 20.67
C PHE A 70 22.71 35.76 21.84
N SER A 71 21.47 35.34 22.08
CA SER A 71 21.11 34.48 23.22
C SER A 71 20.98 33.00 22.86
N SER A 72 20.59 32.69 21.62
CA SER A 72 20.31 31.31 21.19
C SER A 72 21.02 30.91 19.91
N GLY A 73 21.87 31.77 19.33
CA GLY A 73 22.63 31.47 18.12
C GLY A 73 21.76 31.29 16.88
N GLY A 74 20.58 31.92 16.81
CA GLY A 74 19.66 31.83 15.68
C GLY A 74 18.68 30.63 15.72
N LYS A 75 18.68 29.84 16.80
CA LYS A 75 17.86 28.63 16.92
C LYS A 75 16.36 28.87 16.74
N LYS A 76 15.83 30.01 17.19
CA LYS A 76 14.39 30.31 17.07
C LYS A 76 13.99 30.49 15.61
N SER A 77 14.74 31.29 14.85
CA SER A 77 14.48 31.51 13.43
C SER A 77 14.53 30.21 12.62
N GLU A 78 15.48 29.33 12.97
CA GLU A 78 15.67 28.04 12.33
C GLU A 78 14.51 27.07 12.63
N VAL A 79 14.11 26.94 13.90
CA VAL A 79 12.95 26.12 14.29
C VAL A 79 11.66 26.60 13.63
N LEU A 80 11.42 27.91 13.57
CA LEU A 80 10.25 28.46 12.85
C LEU A 80 10.26 28.13 11.37
N SER A 81 11.44 28.20 10.73
CA SER A 81 11.60 27.86 9.31
C SER A 81 11.31 26.39 9.03
N ARG A 82 11.85 25.50 9.88
CA ARG A 82 11.56 24.05 9.84
C ARG A 82 10.06 23.78 9.98
N LEU A 83 9.42 24.37 11.00
CA LEU A 83 7.99 24.22 11.25
C LEU A 83 7.14 24.66 10.06
N ALA A 84 7.46 25.81 9.47
CA ALA A 84 6.73 26.32 8.32
C ALA A 84 6.87 25.40 7.09
N ARG A 85 8.10 24.95 6.78
CA ARG A 85 8.35 24.04 5.65
C ARG A 85 7.68 22.69 5.85
N CYS A 86 7.81 22.09 7.05
CA CYS A 86 7.14 20.85 7.40
C CYS A 86 5.62 20.99 7.27
N HIS A 87 5.03 22.08 7.78
CA HIS A 87 3.60 22.29 7.69
C HIS A 87 3.10 22.41 6.24
N VAL A 88 3.78 23.19 5.40
CA VAL A 88 3.49 23.28 3.97
C VAL A 88 3.56 21.90 3.30
N ALA A 89 4.56 21.09 3.66
CA ALA A 89 4.78 19.75 3.12
C ALA A 89 3.71 18.71 3.51
N THR A 90 2.77 19.03 4.40
CA THR A 90 1.65 18.14 4.75
C THR A 90 0.50 18.16 3.73
N SER A 91 0.51 19.11 2.79
CA SER A 91 -0.48 19.23 1.71
C SER A 91 0.11 18.82 0.36
N SER A 92 -0.70 18.23 -0.54
CA SER A 92 -0.26 17.85 -1.89
C SER A 92 0.31 19.05 -2.67
N ALA A 93 -0.42 20.17 -2.69
CA ALA A 93 -0.02 21.37 -3.40
C ALA A 93 1.22 22.02 -2.78
N GLY A 94 1.35 22.01 -1.45
CA GLY A 94 2.53 22.52 -0.76
C GLY A 94 3.78 21.70 -1.06
N ARG A 95 3.66 20.36 -1.17
CA ARG A 95 4.78 19.52 -1.62
C ARG A 95 5.21 19.84 -3.04
N ASP A 96 4.26 19.99 -3.97
CA ASP A 96 4.58 20.34 -5.36
C ASP A 96 5.28 21.70 -5.44
N PHE A 97 4.80 22.68 -4.68
CA PHE A 97 5.47 23.98 -4.51
C PHE A 97 6.90 23.83 -3.99
N LEU A 98 7.13 23.03 -2.95
CA LEU A 98 8.46 22.80 -2.37
C LEU A 98 9.39 22.03 -3.32
N VAL A 99 8.87 21.14 -4.17
CA VAL A 99 9.64 20.50 -5.25
C VAL A 99 10.12 21.54 -6.26
N CYS A 100 9.22 22.39 -6.75
CA CYS A 100 9.54 23.44 -7.71
C CYS A 100 10.59 24.45 -7.19
N ARG A 101 10.74 24.56 -5.86
CA ARG A 101 11.71 25.43 -5.19
C ARG A 101 12.98 24.70 -4.70
N ASP A 102 13.13 23.41 -4.98
CA ASP A 102 14.18 22.53 -4.44
C ASP A 102 14.30 22.56 -2.90
N MET A 103 13.18 22.83 -2.23
CA MET A 103 13.09 22.90 -0.77
C MET A 103 12.58 21.61 -0.14
N LEU A 104 11.91 20.73 -0.92
CA LEU A 104 11.34 19.50 -0.38
C LEU A 104 12.41 18.58 0.24
N ARG A 105 13.63 18.57 -0.31
CA ARG A 105 14.74 17.77 0.23
C ARG A 105 15.09 18.13 1.68
N GLN A 106 14.89 19.39 2.07
CA GLN A 106 15.17 19.87 3.42
C GLN A 106 14.13 19.38 4.43
N VAL A 107 12.90 19.10 3.99
CA VAL A 107 11.79 18.69 4.87
C VAL A 107 12.09 17.41 5.63
N ASN A 108 12.82 16.47 5.03
CA ASN A 108 13.20 15.23 5.71
C ASN A 108 14.07 15.51 6.96
N GLN A 109 15.11 16.32 6.79
CA GLN A 109 15.98 16.76 7.87
C GLN A 109 15.22 17.62 8.88
N ASP A 110 14.40 18.57 8.41
CA ASP A 110 13.60 19.45 9.26
C ASP A 110 12.65 18.63 10.15
N ALA A 111 11.96 17.63 9.59
CA ALA A 111 11.04 16.76 10.32
C ALA A 111 11.77 15.95 11.40
N TRP A 112 12.94 15.38 11.07
CA TRP A 112 13.77 14.67 12.05
C TRP A 112 14.25 15.60 13.18
N GLU A 113 14.75 16.79 12.87
CA GLU A 113 15.23 17.75 13.88
C GLU A 113 14.11 18.24 14.80
N LEU A 114 12.92 18.49 14.24
CA LEU A 114 11.75 18.84 15.03
C LEU A 114 11.33 17.67 15.94
N LEU A 115 11.26 16.45 15.40
CA LEU A 115 10.91 15.25 16.17
C LEU A 115 11.89 14.98 17.32
N ARG A 116 13.19 15.16 17.07
CA ARG A 116 14.26 15.05 18.06
C ARG A 116 14.15 16.11 19.16
N GLY A 117 13.68 17.31 18.81
CA GLY A 117 13.52 18.42 19.74
C GLY A 117 12.28 18.35 20.64
N LEU A 118 11.34 17.42 20.39
CA LEU A 118 10.09 17.32 21.16
C LEU A 118 10.33 16.88 22.61
N THR A 119 9.53 17.41 23.52
CA THR A 119 9.43 16.84 24.87
C THR A 119 8.79 15.44 24.79
N PRO A 120 9.14 14.50 25.70
CA PRO A 120 8.56 13.15 25.69
C PRO A 120 7.02 13.13 25.71
N ALA A 121 6.41 13.98 26.54
CA ALA A 121 4.96 14.06 26.67
C ALA A 121 4.27 14.53 25.38
N ALA A 122 4.84 15.51 24.69
CA ALA A 122 4.27 15.97 23.42
C ALA A 122 4.50 14.98 22.30
N ARG A 123 5.69 14.36 22.23
CA ARG A 123 5.97 13.30 21.27
C ARG A 123 4.96 12.16 21.40
N GLU A 124 4.69 11.70 22.62
CA GLU A 124 3.67 10.68 22.88
C GLU A 124 2.27 11.15 22.43
N THR A 125 1.89 12.37 22.78
CA THR A 125 0.59 12.96 22.40
C THR A 125 0.44 13.07 20.88
N MET A 126 1.47 13.55 20.19
CA MET A 126 1.51 13.69 18.73
C MET A 126 1.42 12.33 18.04
N LEU A 127 2.14 11.33 18.53
CA LEU A 127 2.08 9.96 17.99
C LEU A 127 0.71 9.33 18.17
N LYS A 128 0.07 9.53 19.34
CA LYS A 128 -1.34 9.11 19.56
C LYS A 128 -2.28 9.85 18.59
N GLY A 129 -2.02 11.11 18.30
CA GLY A 129 -2.76 11.95 17.36
C GLY A 129 -2.42 11.75 15.87
N ALA A 130 -1.51 10.84 15.52
CA ALA A 130 -1.02 10.69 14.15
C ALA A 130 -2.13 10.29 13.17
N THR A 131 -2.11 10.86 11.97
CA THR A 131 -3.12 10.60 10.92
C THR A 131 -2.47 10.37 9.56
N LEU A 132 -3.23 9.84 8.60
CA LEU A 132 -2.83 9.86 7.19
C LEU A 132 -3.31 11.16 6.56
N GLY A 133 -2.36 11.96 6.09
CA GLY A 133 -2.60 13.21 5.39
C GLY A 133 -2.65 13.04 3.87
N ALA A 134 -2.41 14.14 3.15
CA ALA A 134 -2.37 14.13 1.71
C ALA A 134 -1.27 13.19 1.18
N ARG A 135 -1.53 12.52 0.05
CA ARG A 135 -0.64 11.51 -0.55
C ARG A 135 -0.30 10.35 0.41
N ASP A 136 -1.18 10.07 1.36
CA ASP A 136 -1.00 9.06 2.39
C ASP A 136 0.24 9.27 3.29
N LEU A 137 0.69 10.50 3.46
CA LEU A 137 1.75 10.83 4.42
C LEU A 137 1.31 10.55 5.85
N ILE A 138 2.22 10.04 6.68
CA ILE A 138 1.99 10.00 8.12
C ILE A 138 2.24 11.41 8.66
N VAL A 139 1.21 12.03 9.24
CA VAL A 139 1.24 13.41 9.72
C VAL A 139 1.01 13.46 11.22
N LEU A 140 1.88 14.19 11.91
CA LEU A 140 1.73 14.54 13.32
C LEU A 140 1.19 15.98 13.43
N THR A 141 0.26 16.19 14.35
CA THR A 141 -0.27 17.52 14.68
C THR A 141 0.26 17.93 16.04
N PHE A 142 0.86 19.12 16.14
CA PHE A 142 1.35 19.64 17.41
C PHE A 142 0.18 19.82 18.39
N PRO A 143 0.34 19.50 19.69
CA PRO A 143 -0.72 19.73 20.67
C PRO A 143 -1.05 21.22 20.75
N ASP A 144 -2.34 21.53 20.92
CA ASP A 144 -2.86 22.89 21.07
C ASP A 144 -2.68 23.84 19.88
N TYR A 145 -2.09 23.35 18.77
CA TYR A 145 -1.92 24.11 17.54
C TYR A 145 -2.38 23.28 16.35
N GLU A 146 -2.96 23.93 15.34
CA GLU A 146 -3.24 23.26 14.06
C GLU A 146 -1.99 23.12 13.18
N LEU A 147 -0.81 23.19 13.78
CA LEU A 147 0.46 23.05 13.10
C LEU A 147 0.75 21.56 12.91
N ARG A 148 1.27 21.21 11.74
CA ARG A 148 1.44 19.81 11.32
C ARG A 148 2.84 19.58 10.80
N MET A 149 3.34 18.35 10.96
CA MET A 149 4.60 17.91 10.38
C MET A 149 4.45 16.51 9.78
N PRO A 150 5.00 16.25 8.59
CA PRO A 150 5.08 14.89 8.06
C PRO A 150 6.17 14.11 8.81
N LEU A 151 5.98 12.80 8.95
CA LEU A 151 7.06 11.87 9.26
C LEU A 151 7.70 11.42 7.95
N GLU A 152 8.93 11.84 7.74
CA GLU A 152 9.75 11.48 6.57
C GLU A 152 10.72 10.34 6.92
N SER A 153 11.51 9.87 5.96
CA SER A 153 12.35 8.67 6.13
C SER A 153 13.32 8.74 7.32
N ASP A 154 13.89 9.92 7.60
CA ASP A 154 14.90 10.07 8.66
C ASP A 154 14.26 10.00 10.05
N CYS A 155 12.96 10.27 10.17
CA CYS A 155 12.20 10.07 11.39
C CYS A 155 12.14 8.59 11.81
N PHE A 156 12.38 7.64 10.89
CA PHE A 156 12.36 6.20 11.14
C PHE A 156 13.75 5.54 11.09
N GLY A 157 14.82 6.34 10.96
CA GLY A 157 16.19 5.85 10.90
C GLY A 157 16.76 5.47 12.26
N ASP A 158 18.08 5.30 12.31
CA ASP A 158 18.84 4.96 13.53
C ASP A 158 19.48 6.19 14.20
N GLY A 159 19.20 7.40 13.70
CA GLY A 159 19.70 8.64 14.27
C GLY A 159 19.12 8.95 15.65
N ASP A 160 19.87 9.67 16.47
CA ASP A 160 19.38 10.20 17.76
C ASP A 160 18.09 11.00 17.55
N GLY A 161 17.07 10.74 18.36
CA GLY A 161 15.76 11.37 18.23
C GLY A 161 14.84 10.81 17.13
N ALA A 162 15.27 9.85 16.31
CA ALA A 162 14.36 9.09 15.45
C ALA A 162 13.38 8.26 16.29
N LEU A 163 12.29 7.78 15.68
CA LEU A 163 11.35 6.88 16.36
C LEU A 163 12.04 5.56 16.71
N SER A 164 11.86 5.14 17.96
CA SER A 164 12.23 3.79 18.38
C SER A 164 11.35 2.76 17.66
N GLU A 165 11.79 1.50 17.65
CA GLU A 165 10.95 0.41 17.14
C GLU A 165 9.63 0.29 17.94
N ALA A 166 9.67 0.54 19.25
CA ALA A 166 8.49 0.48 20.11
C ALA A 166 7.47 1.56 19.73
N GLU A 167 7.92 2.80 19.55
CA GLU A 167 7.07 3.91 19.09
C GLU A 167 6.50 3.65 17.69
N SER A 168 7.32 3.12 16.79
CA SER A 168 6.89 2.78 15.42
C SER A 168 5.84 1.67 15.42
N ARG A 169 5.99 0.65 16.28
CA ARG A 169 4.99 -0.41 16.46
C ARG A 169 3.70 0.13 17.09
N GLN A 170 3.79 1.02 18.07
CA GLN A 170 2.61 1.65 18.66
C GLN A 170 1.86 2.49 17.62
N LEU A 171 2.59 3.28 16.82
CA LEU A 171 2.04 4.07 15.73
C LEU A 171 1.35 3.19 14.68
N MET A 172 1.96 2.05 14.34
CA MET A 172 1.39 1.06 13.42
C MET A 172 0.06 0.48 13.91
N MET A 173 0.00 0.11 15.20
CA MET A 173 -1.17 -0.52 15.81
C MET A 173 -2.25 0.49 16.22
N LYS A 174 -1.95 1.79 16.17
CA LYS A 174 -2.89 2.86 16.51
C LYS A 174 -4.14 2.74 15.63
N ARG A 175 -5.30 2.67 16.28
CA ARG A 175 -6.61 2.69 15.63
C ARG A 175 -7.17 4.10 15.60
N ASP A 176 -7.86 4.44 14.52
CA ASP A 176 -8.65 5.66 14.39
C ASP A 176 -10.06 5.49 14.97
N ASP A 177 -10.89 6.53 14.87
CA ASP A 177 -12.28 6.53 15.36
C ASP A 177 -13.18 5.51 14.62
N THR A 178 -12.70 4.97 13.49
CA THR A 178 -13.37 3.91 12.74
C THR A 178 -12.82 2.51 13.05
N ASP A 179 -12.05 2.40 14.13
CA ASP A 179 -11.39 1.18 14.61
C ASP A 179 -10.37 0.59 13.62
N ARG A 180 -9.82 1.43 12.72
CA ARG A 180 -8.86 1.01 11.69
C ARG A 180 -7.45 1.42 12.04
N THR A 181 -6.51 0.50 11.82
CA THR A 181 -5.09 0.81 12.00
C THR A 181 -4.59 1.75 10.91
N LEU A 182 -3.51 2.49 11.22
CA LEU A 182 -2.84 3.37 10.25
C LEU A 182 -2.42 2.60 8.98
N ILE A 183 -1.90 1.39 9.14
CA ILE A 183 -1.57 0.51 8.00
C ILE A 183 -2.82 0.03 7.26
N GLY A 184 -3.90 -0.28 7.97
CA GLY A 184 -5.18 -0.64 7.36
C GLY A 184 -5.75 0.47 6.48
N ASN A 185 -5.64 1.73 6.92
CA ASN A 185 -6.04 2.89 6.13
C ASN A 185 -5.13 3.09 4.91
N PHE A 186 -3.81 3.00 5.07
CA PHE A 186 -2.88 3.08 3.94
C PHE A 186 -3.17 2.01 2.88
N ALA A 187 -3.31 0.75 3.29
CA ALA A 187 -3.64 -0.36 2.41
C ALA A 187 -4.98 -0.14 1.67
N ARG A 188 -5.96 0.52 2.29
CA ARG A 188 -7.24 0.86 1.67
C ARG A 188 -7.10 1.98 0.63
N GLU A 189 -6.42 3.07 0.96
CA GLU A 189 -6.24 4.19 0.03
C GLU A 189 -5.41 3.78 -1.19
N GLN A 190 -4.45 2.88 -1.01
CA GLN A 190 -3.69 2.29 -2.11
C GLN A 190 -4.51 1.36 -3.02
N LYS A 191 -5.57 0.71 -2.51
CA LYS A 191 -6.52 -0.03 -3.36
C LYS A 191 -7.41 0.90 -4.19
N ARG A 192 -7.70 2.11 -3.70
CA ARG A 192 -8.56 3.09 -4.39
C ARG A 192 -7.78 3.90 -5.43
N SER A 193 -6.53 4.21 -5.11
CA SER A 193 -5.63 4.98 -5.97
C SER A 193 -5.18 4.15 -7.18
N HIS A 194 -5.72 4.46 -8.35
CA HIS A 194 -5.32 3.83 -9.61
C HIS A 194 -3.97 4.40 -10.03
N ALA A 195 -2.87 3.67 -9.77
CA ALA A 195 -1.52 3.85 -10.34
C ALA A 195 -1.13 5.30 -10.70
N GLY A 196 -1.46 6.24 -9.81
CA GLY A 196 -1.19 7.66 -9.98
C GLY A 196 0.18 8.00 -9.43
N TYR A 197 0.75 9.10 -9.92
CA TYR A 197 2.03 9.67 -9.51
C TYR A 197 2.34 9.43 -8.02
N TYR A 198 3.34 8.58 -7.76
CA TYR A 198 3.82 8.31 -6.42
C TYR A 198 4.93 9.30 -6.06
N ASP A 199 4.79 9.97 -4.92
CA ASP A 199 5.84 10.81 -4.37
C ASP A 199 6.97 9.94 -3.81
N SER A 200 8.15 10.02 -4.41
CA SER A 200 9.29 9.18 -4.03
C SER A 200 9.73 9.37 -2.57
N GLY A 201 9.56 10.56 -1.99
CA GLY A 201 9.84 10.81 -0.57
C GLY A 201 8.86 10.06 0.32
N VAL A 202 7.58 10.09 -0.03
CA VAL A 202 6.53 9.35 0.69
C VAL A 202 6.78 7.85 0.65
N LEU A 203 7.14 7.31 -0.51
CA LEU A 203 7.46 5.88 -0.64
C LEU A 203 8.64 5.48 0.25
N ARG A 204 9.69 6.32 0.32
CA ARG A 204 10.83 6.06 1.22
C ARG A 204 10.43 6.15 2.68
N ALA A 205 9.64 7.15 3.06
CA ALA A 205 9.13 7.28 4.42
C ALA A 205 8.35 6.03 4.86
N TRP A 206 7.44 5.53 4.01
CA TRP A 206 6.73 4.28 4.28
C TRP A 206 7.63 3.06 4.30
N SER A 207 8.61 2.96 3.40
CA SER A 207 9.59 1.87 3.42
C SER A 207 10.37 1.86 4.74
N SER A 208 10.89 3.01 5.16
CA SER A 208 11.62 3.15 6.42
C SER A 208 10.73 2.85 7.63
N PHE A 209 9.48 3.32 7.62
CA PHE A 209 8.51 3.01 8.68
C PHE A 209 8.25 1.51 8.79
N LEU A 210 7.98 0.82 7.67
CA LEU A 210 7.71 -0.62 7.67
C LEU A 210 8.92 -1.44 8.15
N GLU A 211 10.13 -1.06 7.73
CA GLU A 211 11.37 -1.69 8.21
C GLU A 211 11.60 -1.42 9.71
N ARG A 212 11.32 -0.19 10.18
CA ARG A 212 11.45 0.18 11.59
C ARG A 212 10.44 -0.55 12.48
N CYS A 213 9.20 -0.73 12.01
CA CYS A 213 8.21 -1.57 12.69
C CYS A 213 8.68 -3.03 12.74
N ARG A 214 9.27 -3.52 11.64
CA ARG A 214 9.78 -4.89 11.54
C ARG A 214 10.91 -5.15 12.54
N GLY A 215 11.88 -4.24 12.60
CA GLY A 215 13.08 -4.39 13.43
C GLY A 215 13.72 -5.76 13.20
N GLN A 216 14.14 -6.40 14.30
CA GLN A 216 14.66 -7.77 14.29
C GLN A 216 13.57 -8.84 14.53
N MET A 217 12.30 -8.46 14.61
CA MET A 217 11.24 -9.39 15.00
C MET A 217 10.86 -10.35 13.86
N PRO A 218 10.62 -11.64 14.15
CA PRO A 218 10.05 -12.59 13.19
C PRO A 218 8.65 -12.14 12.74
N ILE A 219 8.29 -12.45 11.49
CA ILE A 219 7.00 -12.03 10.90
C ILE A 219 5.80 -12.55 11.71
N GLU A 220 5.96 -13.70 12.34
CA GLU A 220 4.93 -14.40 13.12
C GLU A 220 4.52 -13.64 14.39
N SER A 221 5.36 -12.69 14.82
CA SER A 221 5.14 -11.91 16.04
C SER A 221 4.33 -10.63 15.84
N PHE A 222 3.95 -10.28 14.59
CA PHE A 222 3.22 -9.05 14.28
C PHE A 222 1.71 -9.11 14.57
N GLY A 223 1.18 -10.24 15.05
CA GLY A 223 -0.19 -10.37 15.54
C GLY A 223 -1.05 -11.33 14.74
N GLY A 224 -2.30 -10.93 14.45
CA GLY A 224 -3.29 -11.77 13.80
C GLY A 224 -3.31 -11.65 12.27
N ARG A 225 -4.15 -12.48 11.63
CA ARG A 225 -4.27 -12.55 10.15
C ARG A 225 -4.57 -11.19 9.52
N ASP A 226 -5.43 -10.38 10.13
CA ASP A 226 -5.80 -9.05 9.61
C ASP A 226 -4.61 -8.10 9.60
N THR A 227 -3.76 -8.15 10.63
CA THR A 227 -2.51 -7.37 10.68
C THR A 227 -1.53 -7.82 9.61
N PHE A 228 -1.39 -9.14 9.41
CA PHE A 228 -0.55 -9.68 8.35
C PHE A 228 -1.04 -9.25 6.96
N GLU A 229 -2.36 -9.29 6.70
CA GLU A 229 -2.93 -8.83 5.43
C GLU A 229 -2.66 -7.34 5.22
N ALA A 230 -2.89 -6.50 6.23
CA ALA A 230 -2.67 -5.06 6.14
C ALA A 230 -1.19 -4.73 5.86
N LEU A 231 -0.26 -5.37 6.58
CA LEU A 231 1.18 -5.25 6.36
C LEU A 231 1.57 -5.72 4.95
N ALA A 232 1.05 -6.87 4.51
CA ALA A 232 1.33 -7.41 3.19
C ALA A 232 0.92 -6.43 2.08
N LEU A 233 -0.26 -5.82 2.22
CA LEU A 233 -0.77 -4.80 1.31
C LEU A 233 0.11 -3.54 1.32
N ALA A 234 0.57 -3.08 2.49
CA ALA A 234 1.46 -1.92 2.59
C ALA A 234 2.81 -2.17 1.91
N TYR A 235 3.49 -3.28 2.19
CA TYR A 235 4.74 -3.65 1.51
C TYR A 235 4.55 -3.74 0.00
N ARG A 236 3.44 -4.34 -0.46
CA ARG A 236 3.12 -4.44 -1.88
C ARG A 236 2.88 -3.08 -2.52
N ALA A 237 2.19 -2.18 -1.84
CA ALA A 237 1.90 -0.83 -2.33
C ALA A 237 3.18 -0.01 -2.47
N VAL A 238 4.04 -0.02 -1.45
CA VAL A 238 5.36 0.64 -1.48
C VAL A 238 6.19 0.09 -2.63
N ALA A 239 6.25 -1.24 -2.79
CA ALA A 239 6.97 -1.87 -3.89
C ALA A 239 6.42 -1.46 -5.27
N ARG A 240 5.11 -1.52 -5.46
CA ARG A 240 4.48 -1.12 -6.74
C ARG A 240 4.72 0.35 -7.06
N GLY A 241 4.61 1.23 -6.06
CA GLY A 241 4.93 2.64 -6.22
C GLY A 241 6.39 2.83 -6.61
N ALA A 242 7.32 2.16 -5.91
CA ALA A 242 8.75 2.21 -6.21
C ALA A 242 9.06 1.74 -7.64
N ALA A 243 8.41 0.69 -8.13
CA ALA A 243 8.57 0.19 -9.51
C ALA A 243 8.23 1.23 -10.59
N THR A 244 7.43 2.27 -10.28
CA THR A 244 7.12 3.36 -11.22
C THR A 244 8.15 4.49 -11.23
N GLN A 245 9.09 4.50 -10.29
CA GLN A 245 10.05 5.59 -10.09
C GLN A 245 11.43 5.25 -10.69
N ALA A 246 12.15 6.28 -11.12
CA ALA A 246 13.57 6.14 -11.48
C ALA A 246 14.38 5.61 -10.28
N ASN A 247 15.30 4.66 -10.53
CA ASN A 247 16.09 3.95 -9.51
C ASN A 247 15.25 3.34 -8.37
N HIS A 248 13.99 3.00 -8.63
CA HIS A 248 13.04 2.46 -7.65
C HIS A 248 12.93 3.27 -6.35
N ALA A 249 13.15 4.59 -6.43
CA ALA A 249 13.25 5.48 -5.26
C ALA A 249 14.28 5.05 -4.19
N GLY A 250 15.23 4.17 -4.51
CA GLY A 250 16.20 3.60 -3.57
C GLY A 250 15.67 2.44 -2.71
N ILE A 251 14.49 1.89 -3.05
CA ILE A 251 13.82 0.84 -2.27
C ILE A 251 14.17 -0.55 -2.82
N PRO A 252 14.53 -1.54 -1.98
CA PRO A 252 14.82 -2.90 -2.42
C PRO A 252 13.54 -3.67 -2.79
N LEU A 253 13.05 -3.44 -4.01
CA LEU A 253 11.75 -3.91 -4.51
C LEU A 253 11.48 -5.40 -4.25
N VAL A 254 12.40 -6.28 -4.66
CA VAL A 254 12.23 -7.74 -4.52
C VAL A 254 12.18 -8.15 -3.05
N SER A 255 12.92 -7.47 -2.17
CA SER A 255 12.88 -7.75 -0.73
C SER A 255 11.51 -7.41 -0.15
N ALA A 256 10.99 -6.21 -0.44
CA ALA A 256 9.67 -5.77 -0.01
C ALA A 256 8.54 -6.70 -0.53
N LEU A 257 8.60 -7.10 -1.79
CA LEU A 257 7.64 -8.06 -2.36
C LEU A 257 7.74 -9.45 -1.72
N ARG A 258 8.95 -9.95 -1.42
CA ARG A 258 9.11 -11.23 -0.72
C ARG A 258 8.53 -11.19 0.69
N ILE A 259 8.71 -10.09 1.41
CA ILE A 259 8.09 -9.88 2.73
C ILE A 259 6.57 -9.86 2.59
N SER A 260 6.03 -9.14 1.60
CA SER A 260 4.60 -9.11 1.30
C SER A 260 4.03 -10.51 1.02
N ALA A 261 4.69 -11.33 0.20
CA ALA A 261 4.25 -12.69 -0.08
C ALA A 261 4.22 -13.59 1.18
N LYS A 262 5.26 -13.50 2.03
CA LYS A 262 5.30 -14.22 3.32
C LYS A 262 4.17 -13.79 4.26
N LEU A 263 3.88 -12.49 4.32
CA LEU A 263 2.77 -11.98 5.14
C LEU A 263 1.41 -12.44 4.61
N PHE A 264 1.19 -12.47 3.29
CA PHE A 264 -0.03 -13.06 2.73
C PHE A 264 -0.15 -14.55 2.99
N ASP A 265 0.97 -15.29 2.98
CA ASP A 265 0.99 -16.70 3.37
C ASP A 265 0.58 -16.86 4.85
N ALA A 266 1.13 -16.03 5.75
CA ALA A 266 0.75 -16.03 7.17
C ALA A 266 -0.70 -15.58 7.42
N ALA A 267 -1.26 -14.74 6.53
CA ALA A 267 -2.66 -14.32 6.55
C ALA A 267 -3.62 -15.33 5.90
N ASP A 268 -3.12 -16.47 5.40
CA ASP A 268 -3.89 -17.50 4.69
C ASP A 268 -4.59 -16.94 3.43
N LYS A 269 -3.87 -16.10 2.67
CA LYS A 269 -4.33 -15.45 1.42
C LYS A 269 -3.52 -15.94 0.21
N PRO A 270 -3.65 -17.22 -0.20
CA PRO A 270 -2.83 -17.81 -1.26
C PRO A 270 -2.98 -17.09 -2.61
N LYS A 271 -4.17 -16.59 -2.96
CA LYS A 271 -4.37 -15.79 -4.19
C LYS A 271 -3.50 -14.53 -4.18
N ALA A 272 -3.50 -13.78 -3.08
CA ALA A 272 -2.74 -12.54 -2.95
C ALA A 272 -1.22 -12.81 -2.99
N SER A 273 -0.77 -13.85 -2.26
CA SER A 273 0.63 -14.32 -2.30
C SER A 273 1.07 -14.70 -3.72
N GLY A 274 0.25 -15.47 -4.45
CA GLY A 274 0.53 -15.84 -5.85
C GLY A 274 0.64 -14.63 -6.77
N LEU A 275 -0.22 -13.62 -6.61
CA LEU A 275 -0.13 -12.38 -7.38
C LEU A 275 1.14 -11.57 -7.06
N VAL A 276 1.64 -11.60 -5.82
CA VAL A 276 2.92 -10.96 -5.46
C VAL A 276 4.10 -11.70 -6.11
N TRP A 277 4.08 -13.03 -6.17
CA TRP A 277 5.11 -13.80 -6.88
C TRP A 277 5.12 -13.53 -8.38
N ARG A 278 3.96 -13.23 -8.99
CA ARG A 278 3.90 -12.75 -10.38
C ARG A 278 4.55 -11.37 -10.53
N ASP A 279 4.30 -10.45 -9.59
CA ASP A 279 4.94 -9.14 -9.58
C ASP A 279 6.49 -9.29 -9.46
N ILE A 280 6.98 -10.22 -8.64
CA ILE A 280 8.42 -10.57 -8.53
C ILE A 280 8.96 -11.13 -9.85
N ALA A 281 8.25 -12.07 -10.49
CA ALA A 281 8.66 -12.67 -11.75
C ALA A 281 8.78 -11.62 -12.86
N LYS A 282 7.84 -10.66 -12.92
CA LYS A 282 7.88 -9.55 -13.87
C LYS A 282 9.17 -8.72 -13.69
N HIS A 283 9.54 -8.41 -12.46
CA HIS A 283 10.76 -7.65 -12.21
C HIS A 283 12.03 -8.42 -12.62
N HIS A 284 12.14 -9.71 -12.28
CA HIS A 284 13.27 -10.53 -12.74
C HIS A 284 13.31 -10.65 -14.27
N HIS A 285 12.16 -10.66 -14.94
CA HIS A 285 12.11 -10.64 -16.40
C HIS A 285 12.69 -9.32 -16.97
N GLU A 286 12.28 -8.18 -16.42
CA GLU A 286 12.78 -6.86 -16.83
C GLU A 286 14.29 -6.70 -16.57
N ALA A 287 14.82 -7.35 -15.53
CA ALA A 287 16.25 -7.41 -15.22
C ALA A 287 17.04 -8.43 -16.06
N GLY A 288 16.40 -9.24 -16.90
CA GLY A 288 17.05 -10.30 -17.69
C GLY A 288 17.40 -11.57 -16.89
N GLU A 289 16.92 -11.69 -15.66
CA GLU A 289 17.24 -12.74 -14.71
C GLU A 289 16.35 -13.98 -14.88
N THR A 290 16.63 -14.77 -15.93
CA THR A 290 15.75 -15.87 -16.37
C THR A 290 15.50 -16.94 -15.30
N SER A 291 16.54 -17.40 -14.58
CA SER A 291 16.35 -18.45 -13.55
C SER A 291 15.49 -17.98 -12.39
N TRP A 292 15.67 -16.74 -11.94
CA TRP A 292 14.88 -16.14 -10.86
C TRP A 292 13.43 -15.89 -11.29
N LYS A 293 13.21 -15.46 -12.54
CA LYS A 293 11.87 -15.39 -13.14
C LYS A 293 11.16 -16.74 -13.07
N ILE A 294 11.81 -17.82 -13.52
CA ILE A 294 11.22 -19.16 -13.56
C ILE A 294 10.86 -19.65 -12.14
N ASP A 295 11.76 -19.47 -11.16
CA ASP A 295 11.46 -19.81 -9.76
C ASP A 295 10.24 -19.04 -9.23
N ALA A 296 10.19 -17.73 -9.47
CA ALA A 296 9.08 -16.88 -9.05
C ALA A 296 7.75 -17.27 -9.71
N LEU A 297 7.73 -17.60 -11.02
CA LEU A 297 6.53 -18.09 -11.71
C LEU A 297 6.06 -19.44 -11.17
N ASN A 298 6.98 -20.35 -10.85
CA ASN A 298 6.62 -21.64 -10.26
C ASN A 298 5.99 -21.47 -8.87
N ARG A 299 6.51 -20.55 -8.04
CA ARG A 299 5.91 -20.19 -6.74
C ARG A 299 4.55 -19.54 -6.92
N ALA A 300 4.40 -18.64 -7.89
CA ALA A 300 3.12 -18.02 -8.22
C ALA A 300 2.07 -19.07 -8.60
N GLY A 301 2.41 -20.00 -9.49
CA GLY A 301 1.53 -21.08 -9.93
C GLY A 301 1.08 -21.94 -8.75
N ALA A 302 2.00 -22.33 -7.88
CA ALA A 302 1.68 -23.18 -6.73
C ALA A 302 0.69 -22.50 -5.77
N LYS A 303 0.89 -21.20 -5.50
CA LYS A 303 -0.01 -20.42 -4.64
C LYS A 303 -1.38 -20.17 -5.28
N LEU A 304 -1.44 -19.96 -6.59
CA LEU A 304 -2.70 -19.79 -7.32
C LEU A 304 -3.50 -21.09 -7.41
N SER A 305 -2.84 -22.24 -7.62
CA SER A 305 -3.49 -23.55 -7.54
C SER A 305 -4.05 -23.82 -6.14
N LEU A 306 -3.29 -23.55 -5.08
CA LEU A 306 -3.77 -23.66 -3.71
C LEU A 306 -4.99 -22.75 -3.45
N ALA A 307 -4.98 -21.52 -4.00
CA ALA A 307 -6.11 -20.63 -3.89
C ALA A 307 -7.36 -21.16 -4.62
N ALA A 308 -7.19 -21.78 -5.78
CA ALA A 308 -8.28 -22.42 -6.49
C ALA A 308 -8.90 -23.55 -5.67
N ASP A 309 -8.08 -24.43 -5.10
CA ASP A 309 -8.53 -25.52 -4.23
C ASP A 309 -9.37 -24.98 -3.05
N LEU A 310 -8.90 -23.91 -2.41
CA LEU A 310 -9.63 -23.26 -1.32
C LEU A 310 -10.96 -22.61 -1.78
N PHE A 311 -11.03 -22.04 -2.99
CA PHE A 311 -12.31 -21.52 -3.48
C PHE A 311 -13.31 -22.62 -3.83
N LEU A 312 -12.83 -23.79 -4.26
CA LEU A 312 -13.69 -24.95 -4.54
C LEU A 312 -14.30 -25.53 -3.26
N THR A 313 -13.51 -25.65 -2.19
CA THR A 313 -14.03 -26.09 -0.89
C THR A 313 -15.08 -25.12 -0.33
N LEU A 314 -15.02 -23.85 -0.73
CA LEU A 314 -16.00 -22.81 -0.41
C LEU A 314 -17.10 -22.63 -1.46
N THR A 315 -17.23 -23.56 -2.42
CA THR A 315 -18.22 -23.55 -3.52
C THR A 315 -18.23 -22.29 -4.40
N GLN A 316 -17.10 -21.58 -4.46
CA GLN A 316 -16.89 -20.37 -5.26
C GLN A 316 -16.26 -20.70 -6.62
N GLU A 317 -16.96 -21.48 -7.44
CA GLU A 317 -16.49 -21.99 -8.74
C GLU A 317 -15.89 -20.92 -9.66
N GLY A 318 -16.54 -19.75 -9.76
CA GLY A 318 -16.04 -18.65 -10.60
C GLY A 318 -14.65 -18.14 -10.17
N LYS A 319 -14.40 -18.01 -8.86
CA LYS A 319 -13.10 -17.57 -8.34
C LYS A 319 -12.04 -18.68 -8.43
N ALA A 320 -12.45 -19.94 -8.26
CA ALA A 320 -11.56 -21.08 -8.45
C ALA A 320 -11.08 -21.16 -9.89
N LYS A 321 -11.99 -21.02 -10.86
CA LYS A 321 -11.68 -20.98 -12.29
C LYS A 321 -10.69 -19.85 -12.61
N GLU A 322 -10.95 -18.63 -12.15
CA GLU A 322 -10.05 -17.48 -12.34
C GLU A 322 -8.63 -17.77 -11.81
N CYS A 323 -8.51 -18.40 -10.63
CA CYS A 323 -7.22 -18.77 -10.07
C CYS A 323 -6.51 -19.87 -10.87
N LEU A 324 -7.24 -20.85 -11.40
CA LEU A 324 -6.69 -21.90 -12.26
C LEU A 324 -6.23 -21.37 -13.61
N GLU A 325 -6.97 -20.45 -14.23
CA GLU A 325 -6.55 -19.76 -15.46
C GLU A 325 -5.21 -19.04 -15.23
N MET A 326 -5.11 -18.27 -14.14
CA MET A 326 -3.87 -17.61 -13.77
C MET A 326 -2.73 -18.61 -13.48
N ALA A 327 -3.01 -19.72 -12.78
CA ALA A 327 -2.01 -20.75 -12.47
C ALA A 327 -1.49 -21.44 -13.75
N PHE A 328 -2.40 -21.76 -14.66
CA PHE A 328 -2.08 -22.37 -15.95
C PHE A 328 -1.17 -21.47 -16.78
N ASP A 329 -1.48 -20.17 -16.85
CA ASP A 329 -0.68 -19.20 -17.58
C ASP A 329 0.74 -19.07 -17.01
N VAL A 330 0.89 -18.97 -15.69
CA VAL A 330 2.24 -18.83 -15.09
C VAL A 330 3.07 -20.10 -15.21
N TYR A 331 2.48 -21.30 -15.15
CA TYR A 331 3.21 -22.54 -15.38
C TYR A 331 3.62 -22.73 -16.84
N ARG A 332 2.75 -22.32 -17.77
CA ARG A 332 3.07 -22.29 -19.20
C ARG A 332 4.24 -21.35 -19.46
N GLU A 333 4.22 -20.15 -18.88
CA GLU A 333 5.29 -19.16 -19.02
C GLU A 333 6.60 -19.61 -18.35
N SER A 334 6.53 -20.31 -17.21
CA SER A 334 7.72 -20.82 -16.52
C SER A 334 8.39 -21.98 -17.26
N GLY A 335 7.70 -22.60 -18.23
CA GLY A 335 8.15 -23.81 -18.90
C GLY A 335 7.99 -25.08 -18.07
N ASN A 336 7.25 -25.03 -16.94
CA ASN A 336 6.97 -26.20 -16.11
C ASN A 336 5.93 -27.10 -16.76
N LEU A 337 6.38 -28.00 -17.63
CA LEU A 337 5.53 -28.83 -18.48
C LEU A 337 4.56 -29.70 -17.65
N ALA A 338 5.06 -30.32 -16.57
CA ALA A 338 4.25 -31.19 -15.74
C ALA A 338 3.11 -30.44 -15.04
N GLN A 339 3.38 -29.25 -14.51
CA GLN A 339 2.35 -28.43 -13.87
C GLN A 339 1.39 -27.80 -14.87
N THR A 340 1.88 -27.44 -16.06
CA THR A 340 1.03 -26.96 -17.17
C THR A 340 0.00 -28.01 -17.57
N ILE A 341 0.41 -29.28 -17.71
CA ILE A 341 -0.53 -30.37 -18.00
C ILE A 341 -1.54 -30.51 -16.86
N ARG A 342 -1.08 -30.64 -15.60
CA ARG A 342 -1.98 -30.84 -14.45
C ARG A 342 -3.02 -29.74 -14.30
N THR A 343 -2.59 -28.48 -14.34
CA THR A 343 -3.51 -27.33 -14.23
C THR A 343 -4.42 -27.21 -15.46
N GLY A 344 -3.91 -27.51 -16.66
CA GLY A 344 -4.69 -27.53 -17.89
C GLY A 344 -5.79 -28.59 -17.89
N MET A 345 -5.54 -29.78 -17.33
CA MET A 345 -6.56 -30.82 -17.15
C MET A 345 -7.72 -30.33 -16.28
N ALA A 346 -7.38 -29.79 -15.11
CA ALA A 346 -8.36 -29.27 -14.15
C ALA A 346 -9.16 -28.09 -14.72
N LEU A 347 -8.52 -27.24 -15.54
CA LEU A 347 -9.17 -26.11 -16.19
C LEU A 347 -10.09 -26.56 -17.34
N TYR A 348 -9.66 -27.54 -18.13
CA TYR A 348 -10.48 -28.13 -19.20
C TYR A 348 -11.82 -28.67 -18.66
N GLU A 349 -11.77 -29.49 -17.60
CA GLU A 349 -12.96 -30.08 -16.98
C GLU A 349 -13.96 -29.02 -16.53
N ARG A 350 -13.47 -27.90 -15.98
CA ARG A 350 -14.32 -26.78 -15.55
C ARG A 350 -14.94 -26.01 -16.70
N HIS A 351 -14.18 -25.76 -17.79
CA HIS A 351 -14.74 -25.14 -18.99
C HIS A 351 -15.85 -26.00 -19.59
N ILE A 352 -15.64 -27.32 -19.66
CA ILE A 352 -16.68 -28.26 -20.10
C ILE A 352 -17.91 -28.21 -19.18
N GLY A 353 -17.72 -28.30 -17.86
CA GLY A 353 -18.82 -28.25 -16.89
C GLY A 353 -19.63 -26.95 -16.94
N SER A 354 -19.00 -25.85 -17.38
CA SER A 354 -19.65 -24.54 -17.56
C SER A 354 -20.06 -24.24 -19.01
N ASN A 355 -20.02 -25.24 -19.90
CA ASN A 355 -20.36 -25.12 -21.33
C ASN A 355 -19.52 -24.10 -22.15
N PHE A 356 -18.29 -23.82 -21.71
CA PHE A 356 -17.30 -22.99 -22.44
C PHE A 356 -16.45 -23.86 -23.38
N GLN A 357 -17.06 -24.41 -24.44
CA GLN A 357 -16.40 -25.40 -25.31
C GLN A 357 -15.19 -24.84 -26.06
N SER A 358 -15.23 -23.58 -26.49
CA SER A 358 -14.11 -22.90 -27.17
C SER A 358 -12.86 -22.85 -26.29
N GLU A 359 -13.03 -22.44 -25.05
CA GLU A 359 -11.98 -22.29 -24.06
C GLU A 359 -11.43 -23.65 -23.63
N ALA A 360 -12.30 -24.66 -23.46
CA ALA A 360 -11.89 -26.04 -23.24
C ALA A 360 -10.98 -26.55 -24.37
N ARG A 361 -11.37 -26.35 -25.63
CA ARG A 361 -10.55 -26.76 -26.79
C ARG A 361 -9.20 -26.03 -26.84
N ALA A 362 -9.18 -24.74 -26.51
CA ALA A 362 -7.93 -23.97 -26.44
C ALA A 362 -6.98 -24.51 -25.37
N VAL A 363 -7.48 -24.84 -24.18
CA VAL A 363 -6.69 -25.47 -23.12
C VAL A 363 -6.18 -26.84 -23.56
N ALA A 364 -7.04 -27.67 -24.17
CA ALA A 364 -6.65 -28.98 -24.68
C ALA A 364 -5.52 -28.92 -25.72
N ALA A 365 -5.54 -27.93 -26.61
CA ALA A 365 -4.49 -27.73 -27.61
C ALA A 365 -3.12 -27.43 -26.95
N VAL A 366 -3.11 -26.60 -25.91
CA VAL A 366 -1.89 -26.28 -25.16
C VAL A 366 -1.38 -27.50 -24.39
N VAL A 367 -2.27 -28.28 -23.76
CA VAL A 367 -1.91 -29.51 -23.05
C VAL A 367 -1.34 -30.55 -24.03
N ALA A 368 -1.93 -30.70 -25.22
CA ALA A 368 -1.42 -31.60 -26.26
C ALA A 368 0.01 -31.22 -26.67
N ASN A 369 0.26 -29.95 -26.98
CA ASN A 369 1.59 -29.48 -27.35
C ASN A 369 2.61 -29.68 -26.21
N THR A 370 2.18 -29.49 -24.96
CA THR A 370 3.02 -29.71 -23.78
C THR A 370 3.36 -31.18 -23.58
N ALA A 371 2.39 -32.09 -23.74
CA ALA A 371 2.61 -33.54 -23.70
C ALA A 371 3.59 -34.00 -24.78
N ARG A 372 3.47 -33.46 -26.00
CA ARG A 372 4.44 -33.71 -27.09
C ARG A 372 5.87 -33.29 -26.70
N ARG A 373 6.04 -32.11 -26.07
CA ARG A 373 7.35 -31.62 -25.61
C ARG A 373 7.93 -32.50 -24.49
N MET A 374 7.10 -33.17 -23.70
CA MET A 374 7.53 -34.15 -22.69
C MET A 374 7.81 -35.55 -23.26
N GLY A 375 7.51 -35.80 -24.53
CA GLY A 375 7.62 -37.13 -25.14
C GLY A 375 6.43 -38.06 -24.87
N ASP A 376 5.35 -37.56 -24.23
CA ASP A 376 4.13 -38.33 -23.99
C ASP A 376 3.24 -38.38 -25.25
N SER A 377 3.53 -39.36 -26.10
CA SER A 377 2.82 -39.57 -27.37
C SER A 377 1.35 -39.96 -27.18
N ALA A 378 1.02 -40.66 -26.08
CA ALA A 378 -0.35 -41.08 -25.79
C ALA A 378 -1.19 -39.89 -25.33
N GLY A 379 -0.65 -39.09 -24.39
CA GLY A 379 -1.26 -37.84 -23.95
C GLY A 379 -1.44 -36.86 -25.10
N PHE A 380 -0.44 -36.67 -25.96
CA PHE A 380 -0.56 -35.82 -27.14
C PHE A 380 -1.77 -36.20 -28.02
N ARG A 381 -1.90 -37.48 -28.39
CA ARG A 381 -3.02 -37.94 -29.24
C ARG A 381 -4.37 -37.67 -28.57
N ARG A 382 -4.50 -38.00 -27.28
CA ARG A 382 -5.74 -37.79 -26.52
C ARG A 382 -6.14 -36.31 -26.49
N TRP A 383 -5.23 -35.43 -26.10
CA TRP A 383 -5.52 -34.01 -25.97
C TRP A 383 -5.71 -33.32 -27.32
N ASN A 384 -5.02 -33.77 -28.37
CA ASN A 384 -5.20 -33.26 -29.72
C ASN A 384 -6.58 -33.62 -30.30
N ALA A 385 -7.12 -34.80 -29.99
CA ALA A 385 -8.49 -35.17 -30.35
C ALA A 385 -9.51 -34.25 -29.66
N LEU A 386 -9.36 -34.03 -28.34
CA LEU A 386 -10.26 -33.12 -27.59
C LEU A 386 -10.20 -31.68 -28.09
N ALA A 387 -9.03 -31.20 -28.52
CA ALA A 387 -8.85 -29.87 -29.08
C ALA A 387 -9.54 -29.69 -30.45
N THR A 388 -9.58 -30.74 -31.27
CA THR A 388 -10.05 -30.67 -32.67
C THR A 388 -11.52 -31.05 -32.83
N GLN A 389 -12.00 -32.07 -32.10
CA GLN A 389 -13.31 -32.66 -32.31
C GLN A 389 -14.38 -32.17 -31.30
N GLY A 390 -13.97 -31.54 -30.18
CA GLY A 390 -14.87 -31.34 -29.04
C GLY A 390 -15.20 -32.67 -28.35
N LEU A 391 -15.95 -32.66 -27.24
CA LEU A 391 -16.42 -33.90 -26.61
C LEU A 391 -17.12 -34.78 -27.66
N PRO A 392 -16.92 -36.10 -27.67
CA PRO A 392 -17.83 -36.97 -28.40
C PRO A 392 -19.24 -36.70 -27.86
N VAL A 393 -20.11 -36.19 -28.73
CA VAL A 393 -21.54 -36.17 -28.46
C VAL A 393 -21.92 -37.63 -28.18
N ASN A 394 -22.37 -37.91 -26.97
CA ASN A 394 -22.96 -39.21 -26.64
C ASN A 394 -24.32 -39.28 -27.36
N ASP A 395 -24.29 -39.49 -28.68
CA ASP A 395 -25.44 -39.92 -29.45
C ASP A 395 -25.64 -41.41 -29.19
N GLY A 396 -26.29 -41.72 -28.07
CA GLY A 396 -26.54 -43.10 -27.70
C GLY A 396 -27.08 -43.22 -26.29
N VAL A 397 -28.36 -42.89 -26.12
CA VAL A 397 -29.41 -43.72 -25.49
C VAL A 397 -30.66 -42.84 -25.46
N LEU A 398 -31.59 -43.08 -26.39
CA LEU A 398 -33.04 -43.00 -26.18
C LEU A 398 -33.74 -43.59 -27.42
N GLY A 399 -33.47 -44.88 -27.64
CA GLY A 399 -34.40 -45.77 -28.32
C GLY A 399 -35.19 -46.52 -27.25
N ALA A 400 -36.28 -45.94 -26.77
CA ALA A 400 -37.32 -46.67 -26.05
C ALA A 400 -38.65 -45.93 -26.19
N THR A 401 -39.46 -46.48 -27.09
CA THR A 401 -40.89 -46.29 -27.28
C THR A 401 -41.69 -46.41 -25.97
N THR A 402 -42.63 -45.48 -25.75
CA THR A 402 -43.97 -45.71 -25.15
C THR A 402 -44.81 -44.44 -25.37
N SER A 403 -45.71 -44.43 -26.36
CA SER A 403 -47.15 -44.69 -26.18
C SER A 403 -47.83 -43.79 -25.13
N THR A 404 -48.38 -42.67 -25.58
CA THR A 404 -49.49 -41.93 -24.94
C THR A 404 -50.75 -42.82 -24.96
N PRO A 405 -51.63 -42.79 -23.93
CA PRO A 405 -52.71 -41.78 -23.85
C PRO A 405 -53.14 -41.48 -22.38
N PRO A 406 -54.34 -40.91 -22.10
CA PRO A 406 -54.66 -39.48 -22.15
C PRO A 406 -55.06 -38.89 -20.77
N PHE A 407 -55.19 -37.56 -20.77
CA PHE A 407 -55.90 -36.68 -19.83
C PHE A 407 -56.85 -37.33 -18.81
N GLU A 408 -56.63 -37.00 -17.53
CA GLU A 408 -57.71 -36.67 -16.59
C GLU A 408 -57.28 -35.51 -15.67
N SER A 409 -58.20 -34.57 -15.54
CA SER A 409 -58.15 -33.32 -14.79
C SER A 409 -58.38 -33.50 -13.30
N GLY A 410 -57.70 -32.74 -12.44
CA GLY A 410 -58.17 -32.59 -11.05
C GLY A 410 -57.27 -31.83 -10.08
N VAL A 411 -57.59 -30.53 -9.92
CA VAL A 411 -57.60 -29.75 -8.67
C VAL A 411 -56.26 -29.40 -7.98
N ALA A 412 -56.14 -28.10 -7.65
CA ALA A 412 -55.05 -27.42 -6.95
C ALA A 412 -55.24 -27.44 -5.40
N PRO A 413 -54.66 -26.52 -4.62
CA PRO A 413 -53.31 -26.53 -4.04
C PRO A 413 -53.36 -26.58 -2.49
N GLU A 414 -52.28 -26.99 -1.82
CA GLU A 414 -52.09 -26.64 -0.40
C GLU A 414 -50.63 -26.34 -0.06
N SER A 415 -50.51 -25.26 0.70
CA SER A 415 -49.34 -24.56 1.22
C SER A 415 -48.69 -25.26 2.42
N LEU A 416 -47.36 -25.20 2.48
CA LEU A 416 -46.57 -24.71 3.63
C LEU A 416 -45.13 -24.42 3.20
#